data_AF-A0A920VV39-F1
#
_entry.id   AF-A0A920VV39-F1
#
_cell.length_a   1.000
_cell.length_b   1.000
_cell.length_c   1.000
_cell.angle_alpha   90.00
_cell.angle_beta   90.00
_cell.angle_gamma   90.00
#
_symmetry.space_group_name_H-M   'P 1'
#
loop_
_entity.id
_entity.type
_entity.pdbx_description
1 polymer ?
#
loop_
_entity_poly.entity_id
_entity_poly.type
_entity_poly.pdbx_seq_one_letter_code
_entity_poly.pdbx_strand_id
1 'polypeptide(L)'
;MTLGKVHLCAAENTKNSKKLLKKYNLSTPLVSYHKYSEGSKLNFLISTLKSGEDVGLISDAGTPLISDPGYLLVNKALEEGIKVYLFQALSLP
;
A
#
# COMPACT_ATOMS: atom_id res chain seq x y z
N MET A 1 -1.30 12.66 -3.02
CA MET A 1 -0.07 12.09 -2.46
C MET A 1 0.49 11.12 -3.49
N THR A 2 1.81 11.08 -3.65
CA THR A 2 2.49 10.28 -4.68
C THR A 2 3.22 9.14 -3.99
N LEU A 3 3.33 7.96 -4.62
CA LEU A 3 4.09 6.81 -4.07
C LEU A 3 5.56 7.15 -3.74
N GLY A 4 6.10 8.25 -4.27
CA GLY A 4 7.43 8.76 -3.94
C GLY A 4 7.54 9.59 -2.66
N LYS A 5 6.42 9.87 -1.98
CA LYS A 5 6.39 10.67 -0.75
C LYS A 5 5.95 9.87 0.49
N VAL A 6 5.60 8.59 0.31
CA VAL A 6 5.20 7.72 1.42
C VAL A 6 6.43 7.05 2.02
N HIS A 7 6.37 6.73 3.30
CA HIS A 7 7.45 6.06 4.04
C HIS A 7 7.70 4.65 3.51
N LEU A 8 6.61 3.94 3.18
CA LEU A 8 6.63 2.54 2.81
C LEU A 8 5.50 2.22 1.83
N CYS A 9 5.78 1.35 0.86
CA CYS A 9 4.78 0.78 -0.03
C CYS A 9 4.51 -0.69 0.35
N ALA A 10 3.29 -1.01 0.77
CA ALA A 10 2.77 -2.36 0.85
C ALA A 10 2.35 -2.83 -0.54
N ALA A 11 2.87 -3.96 -1.01
CA ALA A 11 2.67 -4.45 -2.37
C ALA A 11 2.25 -5.92 -2.38
N GLU A 12 1.21 -6.26 -3.14
CA GLU A 12 0.81 -7.65 -3.35
C GLU A 12 1.94 -8.44 -4.05
N ASN A 13 2.47 -7.85 -5.11
CA ASN A 13 3.60 -8.36 -5.86
C ASN A 13 4.76 -7.36 -5.88
N THR A 14 5.76 -7.62 -5.04
CA THR A 14 6.93 -6.75 -4.93
C THR A 14 7.78 -6.72 -6.20
N LYS A 15 7.76 -7.76 -7.04
CA LYS A 15 8.51 -7.76 -8.31
C LYS A 15 7.90 -6.80 -9.32
N ASN A 16 6.59 -6.82 -9.48
CA ASN A 16 5.87 -5.89 -10.37
C ASN A 16 5.92 -4.47 -9.83
N SER A 17 5.69 -4.30 -8.52
CA SER A 17 5.79 -2.99 -7.87
C SER A 17 7.19 -2.39 -7.98
N LYS A 18 8.25 -3.19 -7.86
CA LYS A 18 9.63 -2.71 -8.05
C LYS A 18 9.90 -2.23 -9.48
N LYS A 19 9.31 -2.89 -10.49
CA LYS A 19 9.39 -2.41 -11.89
C LYS A 19 8.64 -1.08 -12.04
N LEU A 20 7.47 -0.93 -11.42
CA LEU A 20 6.70 0.31 -11.42
C LEU A 20 7.48 1.46 -10.79
N LEU A 21 8.00 1.26 -9.57
CA LEU A 21 8.83 2.25 -8.89
C LEU A 21 10.07 2.62 -9.73
N LYS A 22 10.75 1.63 -10.32
CA LYS A 22 11.90 1.87 -11.19
C LYS A 22 11.54 2.67 -12.44
N LYS A 23 10.38 2.40 -13.06
CA LYS A 23 9.88 3.15 -14.24
C LYS A 23 9.71 4.64 -13.92
N TYR A 24 9.37 4.97 -12.68
CA TYR A 24 9.17 6.34 -12.20
C TYR A 24 10.33 6.88 -11.35
N ASN A 25 11.50 6.23 -11.37
CA ASN A 25 12.68 6.59 -10.57
C ASN A 25 12.39 6.77 -9.06
N LEU A 26 11.47 5.98 -8.51
CA LEU A 26 11.13 5.99 -7.10
C LEU A 26 11.98 4.97 -6.32
N SER A 27 12.46 5.39 -5.15
CA SER A 27 13.27 4.56 -4.24
C SER A 27 12.52 4.12 -2.98
N THR A 28 11.20 4.32 -2.93
CA THR A 28 10.37 4.01 -1.76
C THR A 28 10.52 2.53 -1.36
N PRO A 29 10.76 2.23 -0.07
CA PRO A 29 10.82 0.86 0.42
C PRO A 29 9.54 0.07 0.11
N LEU A 30 9.69 -1.24 -0.12
CA LEU A 30 8.58 -2.15 -0.42
C LEU A 30 8.48 -3.25 0.63
N VAL A 31 7.28 -3.54 1.09
CA VAL A 31 6.94 -4.73 1.89
C VAL A 31 5.90 -5.56 1.15
N SER A 32 6.03 -6.89 1.21
CA SER A 32 5.03 -7.77 0.60
C SER A 32 3.78 -7.86 1.49
N TYR A 33 2.62 -7.52 0.92
CA TYR A 33 1.33 -7.59 1.59
C TYR A 33 0.26 -8.11 0.62
N HIS A 34 -0.13 -9.37 0.80
CA HIS A 34 -1.14 -10.10 0.02
C HIS A 34 -2.09 -10.84 0.95
N LYS A 35 -3.18 -11.45 0.43
CA LYS A 35 -4.31 -11.95 1.23
C LYS A 35 -3.97 -12.98 2.32
N TYR A 36 -2.83 -13.67 2.17
CA TYR A 36 -2.29 -14.63 3.14
C TYR A 36 -1.18 -14.05 4.03
N SER A 37 -1.00 -12.72 4.00
CA SER A 37 -0.01 -12.08 4.86
C SER A 37 -0.38 -12.28 6.31
N GLU A 38 0.62 -12.65 7.10
CA GLU A 38 0.48 -12.81 8.54
C GLU A 38 -0.13 -11.56 9.18
N GLY A 39 -0.96 -11.75 10.20
CA GLY A 39 -1.53 -10.63 10.98
C GLY A 39 -0.45 -9.70 11.56
N SER A 40 0.76 -10.21 11.77
CA SER A 40 1.95 -9.43 12.14
C SER A 40 2.24 -8.28 11.17
N LYS A 41 2.09 -8.51 9.85
CA LYS A 41 2.30 -7.48 8.82
C LYS A 41 1.22 -6.42 8.83
N LEU A 42 -0.04 -6.81 9.02
CA LEU A 42 -1.14 -5.85 9.18
C LEU A 42 -0.87 -4.94 10.38
N ASN A 43 -0.49 -5.51 11.52
CA ASN A 43 -0.16 -4.74 12.73
C ASN A 43 1.03 -3.80 12.51
N PHE A 44 2.06 -4.25 11.81
CA PHE A 44 3.21 -3.41 11.46
C PHE A 44 2.81 -2.20 10.59
N LEU A 45 1.98 -2.41 9.57
CA LEU A 45 1.50 -1.33 8.70
C LEU A 45 0.62 -0.33 9.46
N ILE A 46 -0.28 -0.82 10.31
CA ILE A 46 -1.12 0.04 11.16
C ILE A 46 -0.28 0.81 12.17
N SER A 47 0.73 0.18 12.79
CA SER A 47 1.65 0.87 13.70
C SER A 47 2.43 1.98 12.99
N THR A 48 2.84 1.76 11.73
CA THR A 48 3.53 2.77 10.91
C THR A 48 2.59 3.95 10.62
N LEU A 49 1.34 3.69 10.24
CA LEU A 49 0.35 4.75 10.03
C LEU A 49 0.08 5.53 11.33
N LYS A 50 0.03 4.85 12.48
CA LYS A 50 -0.15 5.48 13.80
C LYS A 50 1.04 6.31 14.26
N SER A 51 2.26 6.06 13.76
CA SER A 51 3.41 6.91 14.04
C SER A 51 3.41 8.23 13.24
N GLY A 52 2.39 8.45 12.41
CA GLY A 52 2.27 9.64 11.57
C GLY A 52 2.93 9.51 10.20
N GLU A 53 3.40 8.31 9.85
CA GLU A 53 4.03 8.02 8.56
C GLU A 53 2.98 7.58 7.53
N ASP A 54 3.14 7.98 6.28
CA ASP A 54 2.26 7.56 5.19
C ASP A 54 2.66 6.18 4.66
N VAL A 55 1.67 5.32 4.39
CA VAL A 55 1.85 4.00 3.75
C VAL A 55 1.09 3.97 2.42
N GLY A 56 1.80 3.69 1.33
CA GLY A 56 1.19 3.41 0.03
C GLY A 56 0.79 1.95 -0.09
N LEU A 57 -0.35 1.67 -0.71
CA LEU A 57 -0.76 0.31 -1.06
C LEU A 57 -0.75 0.14 -2.58
N ILE A 58 -0.06 -0.89 -3.08
CA ILE A 58 0.02 -1.25 -4.50
C ILE A 58 -0.63 -2.64 -4.67
N SER A 59 -1.78 -2.66 -5.34
CA SER A 59 -2.50 -3.88 -5.72
C SER A 59 -2.27 -4.17 -7.21
N ASP A 60 -2.10 -5.44 -7.58
CA ASP A 60 -1.69 -5.87 -8.93
C ASP A 60 -2.90 -6.01 -9.90
N ALA A 61 -4.15 -5.77 -9.45
CA ALA A 61 -5.35 -6.01 -10.24
C ALA A 61 -5.99 -4.74 -10.82
N GLY A 62 -6.09 -4.69 -12.15
CA GLY A 62 -6.75 -3.63 -12.94
C GLY A 62 -8.29 -3.60 -12.88
N THR A 63 -8.94 -4.30 -11.94
CA THR A 63 -10.41 -4.27 -11.77
C THR A 63 -10.80 -4.69 -10.34
N PRO A 64 -11.61 -3.89 -9.62
CA PRO A 64 -12.04 -4.23 -8.26
C PRO A 64 -13.18 -5.26 -8.32
N LEU A 65 -13.14 -6.34 -7.54
CA LEU A 65 -14.33 -6.82 -6.80
C LEU A 65 -14.13 -8.05 -5.90
N ILE A 66 -13.09 -8.87 -5.99
CA ILE A 66 -13.03 -10.10 -5.16
C ILE A 66 -11.59 -10.40 -4.74
N SER A 67 -11.30 -10.35 -3.43
CA SER A 67 -10.02 -10.76 -2.78
C SER A 67 -8.82 -9.80 -2.85
N ASP A 68 -9.02 -8.49 -2.63
CA ASP A 68 -7.88 -7.58 -2.50
C ASP A 68 -7.33 -7.61 -1.05
N PRO A 69 -6.03 -7.94 -0.82
CA PRO A 69 -5.39 -7.76 0.49
C PRO A 69 -5.60 -6.38 1.10
N GLY A 70 -5.73 -5.37 0.25
CA GLY A 70 -6.03 -4.00 0.60
C GLY A 70 -7.29 -3.84 1.44
N TYR A 71 -8.29 -4.69 1.27
CA TYR A 71 -9.54 -4.58 2.01
C TYR A 71 -9.33 -4.67 3.53
N LEU A 72 -8.50 -5.62 3.99
CA LEU A 72 -8.22 -5.80 5.41
C LEU A 72 -7.46 -4.61 6.00
N LEU A 73 -6.44 -4.12 5.28
CA LEU A 73 -5.65 -2.97 5.70
C LEU A 73 -6.50 -1.69 5.74
N VAL A 74 -7.32 -1.45 4.70
CA VAL A 74 -8.19 -0.28 4.60
C VAL A 74 -9.22 -0.28 5.73
N ASN A 75 -9.93 -1.40 5.95
CA ASN A 75 -10.89 -1.48 7.04
C ASN A 75 -10.24 -1.25 8.39
N LYS A 76 -9.09 -1.88 8.64
CA LYS A 76 -8.40 -1.69 9.91
C LYS A 76 -7.92 -0.26 10.08
N ALA A 77 -7.44 0.40 9.02
CA ALA A 77 -7.08 1.81 9.07
C ALA A 77 -8.28 2.70 9.40
N LEU A 78 -9.44 2.44 8.78
CA LEU A 78 -10.68 3.18 9.05
C LEU A 78 -11.20 2.98 10.48
N GLU A 79 -11.15 1.74 11.00
CA GLU A 79 -11.49 1.43 12.41
C GLU A 79 -10.63 2.22 13.40
N GLU A 80 -9.37 2.45 13.07
CA GLU A 80 -8.41 3.20 13.90
C GLU A 80 -8.47 4.72 13.65
N GLY A 81 -9.43 5.21 12.86
CA GLY A 81 -9.60 6.63 12.55
C GLY A 81 -8.57 7.20 11.59
N ILE A 82 -7.83 6.34 10.87
CA ILE A 82 -6.78 6.72 9.93
C ILE A 82 -7.44 7.07 8.58
N LYS A 83 -7.03 8.19 8.00
CA LYS A 83 -7.57 8.65 6.72
C LYS A 83 -7.02 7.79 5.58
N VAL A 84 -7.92 7.31 4.72
CA VAL A 84 -7.57 6.52 3.53
C VAL A 84 -7.89 7.33 2.28
N TYR A 85 -6.93 7.43 1.37
CA TYR A 85 -7.07 8.14 0.11
C TYR A 85 -6.81 7.17 -1.05
N LEU A 86 -7.74 7.11 -1.99
CA LEU A 86 -7.58 6.35 -3.23
C LEU A 86 -6.84 7.21 -4.25
N PHE A 87 -5.73 6.69 -4.76
CA PHE A 87 -4.97 7.31 -5.85
C PHE A 87 -4.91 6.37 -7.04
N GLN A 88 -5.26 6.88 -8.22
CA GLN A 88 -5.05 6.15 -9.46
C GLN A 88 -3.56 6.23 -9.81
N ALA A 89 -2.91 5.09 -10.05
CA ALA A 89 -1.48 5.04 -10.41
C ALA A 89 -1.14 5.79 -11.72
N LEU A 90 -2.16 6.13 -12.53
CA LEU A 90 -2.04 6.90 -13.78
C LEU A 90 -2.21 8.42 -13.58
N SER A 91 -2.56 8.87 -12.37
CA SER A 91 -2.73 10.28 -12.06
C SER A 91 -1.49 10.78 -11.33
N LEU A 92 -0.42 11.03 -12.08
CA LEU A 92 0.65 11.91 -11.63
C LEU A 92 0.85 13.01 -12.69
N PRO A 93 1.07 14.27 -12.26
CA PRO A 93 1.43 15.35 -13.18
C PRO A 93 2.76 15.08 -13.88
#